data_AF-A0A955MYK5-F1
#
_entry.id   AF-A0A955MYK5-F1
#
_cell.length_a   1.000
_cell.length_b   1.000
_cell.length_c   1.000
_cell.angle_alpha   90.00
_cell.angle_beta   90.00
_cell.angle_gamma   90.00
#
_symmetry.space_group_name_H-M   'P 1'
#
loop_
_entity.id
_entity.type
_entity.pdbx_description
1 polymer ?
#
loop_
_entity_poly.entity_id
_entity_poly.type
_entity_poly.pdbx_seq_one_letter_code
_entity_poly.pdbx_strand_id
1 'polypeptide(L)'
;MPNPLMNNLKLTAKSLMRDLKDTLSAKSIPELSDQETEWLEKIREDGFCVIEDYWDPEQVASLRTRLYEHLSDSDRDFEGGARFRIRSGSGYDEGIARIYHVDKLIPELTEFRFDPFPLKMAHAYYGRPFYSGMLIFQHNPESTAITRTFHVDDFVKEFKSFLYLDDVDESNGPFTFIRGSHRKYGLRLKKQILGNKDDARTTFYESDVASIMDQEVKITGKAGSLVLADVRGLHRGSPQKGRSRAVLVNYIIGENKEIEFKL
;
A
#
# COMPACT_ATOMS: atom_id res chain seq x y z
N MET A 1 -1.42 -16.10 31.09
CA MET A 1 -1.40 -15.34 29.82
C MET A 1 -2.81 -15.39 29.23
N PRO A 2 -3.35 -14.29 28.67
CA PRO A 2 -4.65 -14.35 27.98
C PRO A 2 -4.60 -15.38 26.84
N ASN A 3 -5.70 -16.11 26.63
CA ASN A 3 -5.82 -17.07 25.54
C ASN A 3 -5.70 -16.33 24.18
N PRO A 4 -4.66 -16.60 23.36
CA PRO A 4 -4.44 -15.90 22.09
C PRO A 4 -5.65 -15.95 21.15
N LEU A 5 -6.37 -17.08 21.14
CA LEU A 5 -7.60 -17.25 20.34
C LEU A 5 -8.69 -16.28 20.78
N MET A 6 -8.87 -16.09 22.09
CA MET A 6 -9.88 -15.16 22.62
C MET A 6 -9.55 -13.70 22.26
N ASN A 7 -8.27 -13.33 22.30
CA ASN A 7 -7.84 -12.00 21.88
C ASN A 7 -8.07 -11.80 20.37
N ASN A 8 -7.69 -12.79 19.56
CA ASN A 8 -7.92 -12.79 18.12
C ASN A 8 -9.41 -12.66 17.77
N LEU A 9 -10.30 -13.39 18.46
CA LEU A 9 -11.74 -13.29 18.26
C LEU A 9 -12.27 -11.87 18.56
N LYS A 10 -11.81 -11.24 19.65
CA LYS A 10 -12.20 -9.86 19.99
C LYS A 10 -11.75 -8.86 18.91
N LEU A 11 -10.51 -8.97 18.45
CA LEU A 11 -9.96 -8.11 17.40
C LEU A 11 -10.67 -8.33 16.06
N THR A 12 -10.95 -9.59 15.71
CA THR A 12 -11.73 -9.97 14.53
C THR A 12 -13.11 -9.34 14.58
N ALA A 13 -13.83 -9.50 15.70
CA ALA A 13 -15.16 -8.91 15.87
C ALA A 13 -15.15 -7.39 15.68
N LYS A 14 -14.13 -6.70 16.23
CA LYS A 14 -13.95 -5.26 16.03
C LYS A 14 -13.74 -4.90 14.55
N SER A 15 -12.91 -5.65 13.82
CA SER A 15 -12.69 -5.45 12.38
C SER A 15 -13.98 -5.65 11.59
N LEU A 16 -14.73 -6.71 11.88
CA LEU A 16 -16.01 -7.01 11.21
C LEU A 16 -17.08 -5.97 11.49
N MET A 17 -17.17 -5.46 12.72
CA MET A 17 -18.07 -4.35 13.06
C MET A 17 -17.73 -3.08 12.26
N ARG A 18 -16.45 -2.79 12.06
CA ARG A 18 -16.01 -1.66 11.22
C ARG A 18 -16.39 -1.87 9.75
N ASP A 19 -16.10 -3.05 9.19
CA ASP A 19 -16.46 -3.38 7.81
C ASP A 19 -17.98 -3.32 7.57
N LEU A 20 -18.78 -3.77 8.54
CA LEU A 20 -20.24 -3.67 8.49
C LEU A 20 -20.68 -2.21 8.53
N LYS A 21 -20.15 -1.41 9.46
CA LYS A 21 -20.46 0.04 9.55
C LYS A 21 -20.13 0.74 8.24
N ASP A 22 -18.98 0.44 7.65
CA ASP A 22 -18.57 1.00 6.37
C ASP A 22 -19.55 0.62 5.27
N THR A 23 -19.98 -0.64 5.22
CA THR A 23 -20.95 -1.14 4.22
C THR A 23 -22.32 -0.50 4.41
N LEU A 24 -22.78 -0.29 5.64
CA LEU A 24 -24.04 0.40 5.93
C LEU A 24 -23.98 1.91 5.65
N SER A 25 -22.79 2.51 5.67
CA SER A 25 -22.57 3.92 5.34
C SER A 25 -22.44 4.21 3.85
N ALA A 26 -22.75 3.22 2.99
CA ALA A 26 -22.63 3.34 1.55
C ALA A 26 -23.42 4.55 1.03
N LYS A 27 -22.79 5.28 0.10
CA LYS A 27 -23.32 6.47 -0.56
C LYS A 27 -23.46 6.21 -2.07
N SER A 28 -23.99 7.20 -2.79
CA SER A 28 -24.01 7.18 -4.25
C SER A 28 -22.58 7.05 -4.80
N ILE A 29 -22.39 6.12 -5.73
CA ILE A 29 -21.14 5.92 -6.45
C ILE A 29 -20.94 7.15 -7.37
N PRO A 30 -19.72 7.70 -7.47
CA PRO A 30 -19.43 8.80 -8.39
C PRO A 30 -19.61 8.34 -9.85
N GLU A 31 -19.97 9.27 -10.73
CA GLU A 31 -20.03 9.00 -12.16
C GLU A 31 -18.64 8.69 -12.70
N LEU A 32 -18.50 7.59 -13.45
CA LEU A 32 -17.26 7.12 -14.04
C LEU A 32 -17.35 7.23 -15.56
N SER A 33 -16.26 7.63 -16.19
CA SER A 33 -16.08 7.41 -17.63
C SER A 33 -15.94 5.92 -17.95
N ASP A 34 -16.02 5.57 -19.23
CA ASP A 34 -15.84 4.19 -19.69
C ASP A 34 -14.47 3.64 -19.26
N GLN A 35 -13.40 4.43 -19.44
CA GLN A 35 -12.04 4.04 -19.05
C GLN A 35 -11.89 3.83 -17.53
N GLU A 36 -12.47 4.73 -16.72
CA GLU A 36 -12.47 4.57 -15.27
C GLU A 36 -13.27 3.33 -14.84
N THR A 37 -14.35 3.02 -15.55
CA THR A 37 -15.14 1.81 -15.30
C THR A 37 -14.32 0.55 -15.58
N GLU A 38 -13.57 0.51 -16.68
CA GLU A 38 -12.67 -0.61 -16.99
C GLU A 38 -11.59 -0.80 -15.91
N TRP A 39 -10.95 0.28 -15.47
CA TRP A 39 -9.97 0.22 -14.38
C TRP A 39 -10.59 -0.22 -13.07
N LEU A 40 -11.81 0.22 -12.77
CA LEU A 40 -12.54 -0.21 -11.58
C LEU A 40 -12.85 -1.71 -11.63
N GLU A 41 -13.29 -2.22 -12.78
CA GLU A 41 -13.52 -3.65 -12.96
C GLU A 41 -12.22 -4.45 -12.82
N LYS A 42 -11.08 -3.92 -13.27
CA LYS A 42 -9.78 -4.55 -13.02
C LYS A 42 -9.44 -4.60 -11.53
N ILE A 43 -9.67 -3.54 -10.77
CA ILE A 43 -9.49 -3.59 -9.31
C ILE A 43 -10.45 -4.62 -8.67
N ARG A 44 -11.71 -4.70 -9.14
CA ARG A 44 -12.68 -5.68 -8.66
C ARG A 44 -12.29 -7.12 -8.99
N GLU A 45 -11.72 -7.37 -10.16
CA GLU A 45 -11.30 -8.68 -10.69
C GLU A 45 -9.92 -9.13 -10.16
N ASP A 46 -8.96 -8.23 -10.08
CA ASP A 46 -7.55 -8.57 -9.82
C ASP A 46 -7.06 -8.08 -8.47
N GLY A 47 -7.69 -7.04 -7.93
CA GLY A 47 -7.34 -6.40 -6.65
C GLY A 47 -6.47 -5.17 -6.83
N PHE A 48 -6.02 -4.93 -8.05
CA PHE A 48 -5.25 -3.78 -8.45
C PHE A 48 -5.52 -3.44 -9.92
N CYS A 49 -5.10 -2.25 -10.33
CA CYS A 49 -4.89 -1.90 -11.73
C CYS A 49 -3.62 -1.06 -11.87
N VAL A 50 -3.08 -1.00 -13.09
CA VAL A 50 -1.93 -0.16 -13.45
C VAL A 50 -2.40 0.83 -14.51
N ILE A 51 -2.14 2.10 -14.28
CA ILE A 51 -2.34 3.18 -15.23
C ILE A 51 -0.95 3.64 -15.66
N GLU A 52 -0.58 3.31 -16.90
CA GLU A 52 0.66 3.77 -17.52
C GLU A 52 0.55 5.26 -17.87
N ASP A 53 1.70 5.93 -17.98
CA ASP A 53 1.80 7.34 -18.37
C ASP A 53 0.91 8.29 -17.54
N TYR A 54 0.69 7.97 -16.26
CA TYR A 54 -0.12 8.81 -15.37
C TYR A 54 0.55 10.15 -15.12
N TRP A 55 1.86 10.13 -14.88
CA TRP A 55 2.70 11.32 -14.81
C TRP A 55 3.74 11.33 -15.92
N ASP A 56 4.07 12.53 -16.35
CA ASP A 56 5.13 12.77 -17.32
C ASP A 56 6.51 12.32 -16.77
N PRO A 57 7.30 11.57 -17.56
CA PRO A 57 8.61 11.07 -17.11
C PRO A 57 9.62 12.17 -16.72
N GLU A 58 9.58 13.36 -17.34
CA GLU A 58 10.49 14.46 -17.00
C GLU A 58 10.11 15.08 -15.65
N GLN A 59 8.80 15.27 -15.40
CA GLN A 59 8.29 15.69 -14.11
C GLN A 59 8.70 14.70 -13.01
N VAL A 60 8.57 13.40 -13.27
CA VAL A 60 8.94 12.34 -12.33
C VAL A 60 10.44 12.37 -12.03
N ALA A 61 11.28 12.50 -13.06
CA ALA A 61 12.73 12.55 -12.90
C ALA A 61 13.17 13.77 -12.07
N SER A 62 12.61 14.96 -12.35
CA SER A 62 12.88 16.18 -11.61
C SER A 62 12.48 16.06 -10.13
N LEU A 63 11.27 15.57 -9.85
CA LEU A 63 10.80 15.35 -8.49
C LEU A 63 11.67 14.33 -7.74
N ARG A 64 12.01 13.21 -8.38
CA ARG A 64 12.84 12.15 -7.78
C ARG A 64 14.19 12.70 -7.31
N THR A 65 14.86 13.51 -8.13
CA THR A 65 16.14 14.14 -7.77
C THR A 65 16.02 14.92 -6.45
N ARG A 66 15.00 15.77 -6.31
CA ARG A 66 14.77 16.56 -5.08
C ARG A 66 14.42 15.69 -3.88
N LEU A 67 13.61 14.64 -4.07
CA LEU A 67 13.30 13.68 -3.01
C LEU A 67 14.57 12.98 -2.50
N TYR A 68 15.52 12.69 -3.39
CA TYR A 68 16.76 12.02 -3.05
C TYR A 68 17.70 12.92 -2.24
N GLU A 69 17.65 14.24 -2.43
CA GLU A 69 18.39 15.22 -1.61
C GLU A 69 17.99 15.19 -0.12
N HIS A 70 16.83 14.62 0.20
CA HIS A 70 16.34 14.47 1.57
C HIS A 70 16.64 13.11 2.20
N LEU A 71 17.25 12.18 1.46
CA LEU A 71 17.75 10.93 2.02
C LEU A 71 18.98 11.21 2.91
N SER A 72 19.14 10.40 3.96
CA SER A 72 20.20 10.53 4.97
C SER A 72 20.56 9.15 5.51
N ASP A 73 21.67 9.05 6.24
CA ASP A 73 22.10 7.82 6.93
C ASP A 73 21.47 7.66 8.32
N SER A 74 20.70 8.66 8.77
CA SER A 74 20.04 8.66 10.07
C SER A 74 18.65 9.28 10.02
N ASP A 75 17.79 8.83 10.93
CA ASP A 75 16.44 9.35 11.12
C ASP A 75 16.46 10.86 11.36
N ARG A 76 15.48 11.56 10.79
CA ARG A 76 15.37 13.02 10.86
C ARG A 76 13.93 13.46 10.91
N ASP A 77 13.64 14.45 11.76
CA ASP A 77 12.36 15.15 11.75
C ASP A 77 12.55 16.50 11.06
N PHE A 78 11.63 16.86 10.17
CA PHE A 78 11.64 18.13 9.46
C PHE A 78 10.70 19.11 10.14
N GLU A 79 11.06 20.39 10.07
CA GLU A 79 10.12 21.47 10.36
C GLU A 79 8.90 21.34 9.44
N GLY A 80 7.69 21.50 9.99
CA GLY A 80 6.44 21.25 9.27
C GLY A 80 5.86 19.84 9.42
N GLY A 81 6.58 18.90 10.07
CA GLY A 81 6.01 17.63 10.54
C GLY A 81 6.19 16.42 9.61
N ALA A 82 6.96 16.57 8.53
CA ALA A 82 7.48 15.42 7.78
C ALA A 82 8.56 14.69 8.59
N ARG A 83 8.69 13.37 8.41
CA ARG A 83 9.60 12.53 9.21
C ARG A 83 10.32 11.53 8.32
N PHE A 84 11.65 11.57 8.29
CA PHE A 84 12.51 10.59 7.63
C PHE A 84 12.88 9.47 8.59
N ARG A 85 12.67 8.22 8.18
CA ARG A 85 13.04 7.02 8.94
C ARG A 85 13.71 5.98 8.04
N ILE A 86 14.72 5.30 8.58
CA ILE A 86 15.35 4.16 7.94
C ILE A 86 14.98 2.91 8.72
N ARG A 87 14.47 1.90 8.03
CA ARG A 87 14.17 0.62 8.66
C ARG A 87 15.48 -0.09 9.02
N SER A 88 15.64 -0.38 10.31
CA SER A 88 16.80 -1.12 10.82
C SER A 88 16.43 -2.17 11.85
N GLY A 89 17.23 -3.23 11.94
CA GLY A 89 17.16 -4.24 13.01
C GLY A 89 15.95 -5.17 12.96
N SER A 90 15.23 -5.23 11.84
CA SER A 90 13.99 -6.02 11.75
C SER A 90 14.13 -7.37 11.03
N GLY A 91 15.29 -7.63 10.43
CA GLY A 91 15.61 -8.86 9.70
C GLY A 91 15.03 -8.93 8.28
N TYR A 92 14.23 -7.95 7.87
CA TYR A 92 13.68 -7.80 6.53
C TYR A 92 13.47 -6.31 6.22
N ASP A 93 13.36 -5.95 4.94
CA ASP A 93 13.18 -4.57 4.49
C ASP A 93 14.27 -3.63 5.05
N GLU A 94 15.46 -4.16 5.34
CA GLU A 94 16.56 -3.42 5.94
C GLU A 94 17.03 -2.32 4.99
N GLY A 95 17.24 -1.12 5.52
CA GLY A 95 17.65 0.05 4.74
C GLY A 95 16.53 0.71 3.96
N ILE A 96 15.30 0.16 3.92
CA ILE A 96 14.18 0.88 3.29
C ILE A 96 13.98 2.21 4.04
N ALA A 97 14.11 3.30 3.30
CA ALA A 97 14.00 4.65 3.80
C ALA A 97 12.64 5.25 3.44
N ARG A 98 12.02 5.97 4.37
CA ARG A 98 10.71 6.60 4.17
C ARG A 98 10.69 8.03 4.69
N ILE A 99 10.10 8.93 3.91
CA ILE A 99 9.67 10.25 4.37
C ILE A 99 8.15 10.21 4.52
N TYR A 100 7.66 10.23 5.77
CA TYR A 100 6.24 10.30 6.10
C TYR A 100 5.75 11.74 6.01
N HIS A 101 4.51 11.93 5.53
CA HIS A 101 3.92 13.25 5.21
C HIS A 101 4.83 14.09 4.32
N VAL A 102 5.37 13.47 3.25
CA VAL A 102 6.34 14.11 2.36
C VAL A 102 5.78 15.36 1.67
N ASP A 103 4.46 15.46 1.54
CA ASP A 103 3.75 16.67 1.09
C ASP A 103 4.02 17.90 1.97
N LYS A 104 4.31 17.72 3.26
CA LYS A 104 4.69 18.82 4.16
C LYS A 104 6.13 19.30 3.92
N LEU A 105 6.96 18.46 3.29
CA LEU A 105 8.35 18.79 2.92
C LEU A 105 8.44 19.34 1.50
N ILE A 106 7.66 18.78 0.56
CA ILE A 106 7.57 19.22 -0.83
C ILE A 106 6.10 19.60 -1.11
N PRO A 107 5.71 20.87 -0.94
CA PRO A 107 4.31 21.31 -1.00
C PRO A 107 3.56 20.95 -2.29
N GLU A 108 4.27 20.85 -3.40
CA GLU A 108 3.76 20.42 -4.72
C GLU A 108 3.07 19.04 -4.67
N LEU A 109 3.54 18.17 -3.78
CA LEU A 109 2.96 16.84 -3.58
C LEU A 109 1.60 16.86 -2.88
N THR A 110 1.15 18.01 -2.39
CA THR A 110 -0.21 18.19 -1.86
C THR A 110 -1.24 17.91 -2.96
N GLU A 111 -0.99 18.38 -4.18
CA GLU A 111 -1.89 18.13 -5.32
C GLU A 111 -1.99 16.64 -5.65
N PHE A 112 -0.86 15.92 -5.61
CA PHE A 112 -0.85 14.47 -5.77
C PHE A 112 -1.57 13.74 -4.62
N ARG A 113 -1.31 14.17 -3.38
CA ARG A 113 -1.91 13.57 -2.18
C ARG A 113 -3.43 13.63 -2.24
N PHE A 114 -3.98 14.74 -2.74
CA PHE A 114 -5.42 14.97 -2.83
C PHE A 114 -5.96 14.88 -4.26
N ASP A 115 -5.23 14.21 -5.15
CA ASP A 115 -5.67 13.96 -6.51
C ASP A 115 -7.08 13.32 -6.49
N PRO A 116 -8.07 13.93 -7.15
CA PRO A 116 -9.43 13.42 -7.15
C PRO A 116 -9.55 12.01 -7.73
N PHE A 117 -8.70 11.63 -8.69
CA PHE A 117 -8.86 10.37 -9.41
C PHE A 117 -8.65 9.14 -8.51
N PRO A 118 -7.52 8.94 -7.79
CA PRO A 118 -7.36 7.79 -6.90
C PRO A 118 -8.40 7.74 -5.78
N LEU A 119 -8.82 8.90 -5.26
CA LEU A 119 -9.86 9.00 -4.23
C LEU A 119 -11.24 8.63 -4.78
N LYS A 120 -11.56 9.05 -6.00
CA LYS A 120 -12.78 8.68 -6.74
C LYS A 120 -12.83 7.18 -7.02
N MET A 121 -11.71 6.58 -7.43
CA MET A 121 -11.61 5.13 -7.65
C MET A 121 -11.81 4.34 -6.36
N ALA A 122 -11.17 4.75 -5.25
CA ALA A 122 -11.39 4.15 -3.93
C ALA A 122 -12.85 4.29 -3.48
N HIS A 123 -13.46 5.47 -3.72
CA HIS A 123 -14.87 5.71 -3.43
C HIS A 123 -15.76 4.75 -4.22
N ALA A 124 -15.59 4.66 -5.54
CA ALA A 124 -16.39 3.79 -6.39
C ALA A 124 -16.20 2.30 -6.07
N TYR A 125 -14.99 1.91 -5.68
CA TYR A 125 -14.65 0.55 -5.29
C TYR A 125 -15.33 0.15 -3.97
N TYR A 126 -15.29 1.01 -2.95
CA TYR A 126 -15.86 0.70 -1.63
C TYR A 126 -17.32 1.14 -1.44
N GLY A 127 -17.88 1.90 -2.38
CA GLY A 127 -19.24 2.43 -2.32
C GLY A 127 -19.44 3.53 -1.27
N ARG A 128 -18.37 4.16 -0.79
CA ARG A 128 -18.41 5.28 0.17
C ARG A 128 -17.16 6.16 0.08
N PRO A 129 -17.17 7.41 0.56
CA PRO A 129 -15.99 8.28 0.51
C PRO A 129 -14.79 7.70 1.27
N PHE A 130 -13.62 7.78 0.63
CA PHE A 130 -12.30 7.52 1.20
C PHE A 130 -11.45 8.79 1.07
N TYR A 131 -10.47 8.94 1.95
CA TYR A 131 -9.69 10.16 2.12
C TYR A 131 -8.20 9.82 2.17
N SER A 132 -7.35 10.72 1.68
CA SER A 132 -5.91 10.59 1.85
C SER A 132 -5.52 10.86 3.31
N GLY A 133 -5.10 9.82 4.00
CA GLY A 133 -4.61 9.91 5.38
C GLY A 133 -3.14 10.32 5.47
N MET A 134 -2.34 10.02 4.45
CA MET A 134 -0.91 10.35 4.40
C MET A 134 -0.31 10.06 3.03
N LEU A 135 0.68 10.88 2.63
CA LEU A 135 1.58 10.56 1.52
C LEU A 135 2.99 10.21 2.05
N ILE A 136 3.56 9.11 1.55
CA ILE A 136 4.91 8.67 1.87
C ILE A 136 5.76 8.68 0.62
N PHE A 137 6.98 9.21 0.69
CA PHE A 137 8.04 8.83 -0.23
C PHE A 137 8.81 7.64 0.35
N GLN A 138 8.91 6.55 -0.41
CA GLN A 138 9.65 5.35 -0.02
C GLN A 138 10.77 5.08 -1.01
N HIS A 139 11.98 4.89 -0.50
CA HIS A 139 13.15 4.44 -1.25
C HIS A 139 13.61 3.08 -0.75
N ASN A 140 13.61 2.09 -1.65
CA ASN A 140 14.18 0.78 -1.43
C ASN A 140 15.60 0.77 -2.02
N PRO A 141 16.66 0.67 -1.20
CA PRO A 141 18.02 0.60 -1.72
C PRO A 141 18.25 -0.72 -2.47
N GLU A 142 19.30 -0.75 -3.31
CA GLU A 142 19.68 -1.94 -4.08
C GLU A 142 19.97 -3.19 -3.24
N SER A 143 20.34 -2.99 -1.97
CA SER A 143 20.74 -4.02 -1.01
C SER A 143 19.57 -4.71 -0.32
N THR A 144 18.32 -4.30 -0.57
CA THR A 144 17.13 -4.89 0.07
C THR A 144 16.78 -6.26 -0.54
N ALA A 145 17.60 -7.26 -0.28
CA ALA A 145 17.42 -8.63 -0.79
C ALA A 145 16.46 -9.49 0.07
N ILE A 146 16.28 -9.12 1.34
CA ILE A 146 15.36 -9.82 2.26
C ILE A 146 14.17 -8.91 2.50
N THR A 147 13.02 -9.27 1.94
CA THR A 147 11.77 -8.51 2.08
C THR A 147 10.75 -9.26 2.92
N ARG A 148 9.72 -8.54 3.38
CA ARG A 148 8.55 -9.17 4.02
C ARG A 148 7.93 -10.21 3.09
N THR A 149 7.47 -11.32 3.67
CA THR A 149 6.57 -12.24 2.98
C THR A 149 5.21 -11.56 2.70
N PHE A 150 4.31 -12.28 2.02
CA PHE A 150 2.95 -11.85 1.77
C PHE A 150 2.26 -11.41 3.06
N HIS A 151 1.56 -10.28 2.99
CA HIS A 151 0.77 -9.76 4.09
C HIS A 151 -0.43 -8.99 3.57
N VAL A 152 -1.33 -8.66 4.48
CA VAL A 152 -2.23 -7.51 4.33
C VAL A 152 -1.71 -6.38 5.22
N ASP A 153 -1.98 -5.14 4.87
CA ASP A 153 -1.58 -4.01 5.73
C ASP A 153 -2.41 -3.99 7.03
N ASP A 154 -3.72 -4.17 6.87
CA ASP A 154 -4.70 -4.35 7.94
C ASP A 154 -5.83 -5.24 7.38
N PHE A 155 -6.70 -5.74 8.26
CA PHE A 155 -7.90 -6.48 7.88
C PHE A 155 -9.09 -5.56 7.57
N VAL A 156 -9.00 -4.27 7.92
CA VAL A 156 -10.00 -3.24 7.60
C VAL A 156 -9.81 -2.69 6.18
N LYS A 157 -10.86 -2.07 5.62
CA LYS A 157 -10.81 -1.45 4.29
C LYS A 157 -9.75 -0.34 4.21
N GLU A 158 -8.74 -0.57 3.39
CA GLU A 158 -7.68 0.38 3.05
C GLU A 158 -7.42 0.28 1.54
N PHE A 159 -7.11 1.41 0.93
CA PHE A 159 -6.75 1.52 -0.47
C PHE A 159 -5.40 2.23 -0.56
N LYS A 160 -4.59 1.88 -1.56
CA LYS A 160 -3.35 2.61 -1.82
C LYS A 160 -3.23 2.98 -3.28
N SER A 161 -2.66 4.15 -3.51
CA SER A 161 -2.06 4.47 -4.80
C SER A 161 -0.53 4.48 -4.65
N PHE A 162 0.15 3.87 -5.61
CA PHE A 162 1.60 3.82 -5.70
C PHE A 162 2.00 4.46 -7.01
N LEU A 163 2.74 5.56 -6.96
CA LEU A 163 3.30 6.19 -8.15
C LEU A 163 4.78 5.84 -8.24
N TYR A 164 5.14 5.11 -9.28
CA TYR A 164 6.53 4.73 -9.52
C TYR A 164 7.36 5.94 -9.92
N LEU A 165 8.46 6.17 -9.21
CA LEU A 165 9.42 7.23 -9.52
C LEU A 165 10.62 6.72 -10.34
N ASP A 166 10.78 5.40 -10.42
CA ASP A 166 11.75 4.69 -11.25
C ASP A 166 11.04 3.83 -12.28
N ASP A 167 11.73 3.47 -13.36
CA ASP A 167 11.35 2.33 -14.18
C ASP A 167 11.45 1.06 -13.34
N VAL A 168 10.30 0.44 -13.07
CA VAL A 168 10.17 -0.75 -12.24
C VAL A 168 10.06 -2.00 -13.11
N ASP A 169 10.99 -2.92 -12.91
CA ASP A 169 10.98 -4.25 -13.50
C ASP A 169 11.35 -5.28 -12.41
N GLU A 170 11.54 -6.55 -12.76
CA GLU A 170 11.86 -7.59 -11.77
C GLU A 170 13.21 -7.39 -11.04
N SER A 171 14.11 -6.54 -11.55
CA SER A 171 15.43 -6.33 -10.98
C SER A 171 15.44 -5.34 -9.81
N ASN A 172 14.43 -4.48 -9.65
CA ASN A 172 14.37 -3.52 -8.54
C ASN A 172 13.23 -3.79 -7.55
N GLY A 173 12.72 -5.02 -7.53
CA GLY A 173 11.82 -5.52 -6.49
C GLY A 173 10.43 -4.89 -6.54
N PRO A 174 9.62 -5.21 -7.57
CA PRO A 174 8.32 -4.60 -7.81
C PRO A 174 7.32 -4.88 -6.68
N PHE A 175 6.27 -4.04 -6.60
CA PHE A 175 5.11 -4.38 -5.78
C PHE A 175 4.50 -5.66 -6.34
N THR A 176 4.27 -6.63 -5.47
CA THR A 176 3.87 -7.99 -5.88
C THR A 176 2.59 -8.36 -5.18
N PHE A 177 1.64 -8.88 -5.94
CA PHE A 177 0.27 -9.10 -5.48
C PHE A 177 -0.21 -10.49 -5.90
N ILE A 178 -0.97 -11.17 -5.05
CA ILE A 178 -1.67 -12.39 -5.45
C ILE A 178 -3.03 -12.00 -6.01
N ARG A 179 -3.18 -12.08 -7.34
CA ARG A 179 -4.39 -11.66 -8.06
C ARG A 179 -5.65 -12.31 -7.47
N GLY A 180 -6.67 -11.50 -7.22
CA GLY A 180 -7.96 -11.96 -6.66
C GLY A 180 -7.94 -12.28 -5.16
N SER A 181 -6.80 -12.19 -4.47
CA SER A 181 -6.67 -12.53 -3.05
C SER A 181 -7.44 -11.58 -2.13
N HIS A 182 -7.69 -10.33 -2.55
CA HIS A 182 -8.55 -9.38 -1.86
C HIS A 182 -10.01 -9.86 -1.74
N ARG A 183 -10.48 -10.76 -2.63
CA ARG A 183 -11.78 -11.43 -2.50
C ARG A 183 -11.78 -12.68 -1.62
N LYS A 184 -10.61 -13.18 -1.20
CA LYS A 184 -10.48 -14.40 -0.37
C LYS A 184 -10.79 -14.13 1.11
N TYR A 185 -12.01 -13.68 1.39
CA TYR A 185 -12.46 -13.32 2.75
C TYR A 185 -12.32 -14.48 3.74
N GLY A 186 -12.66 -15.71 3.35
CA GLY A 186 -12.51 -16.89 4.22
C GLY A 186 -11.06 -17.16 4.65
N LEU A 187 -10.09 -16.93 3.74
CA LEU A 187 -8.67 -17.06 4.05
C LEU A 187 -8.24 -16.01 5.09
N ARG A 188 -8.62 -14.74 4.89
CA ARG A 188 -8.34 -13.67 5.85
C ARG A 188 -9.04 -13.87 7.18
N LEU A 189 -10.30 -14.32 7.19
CA LEU A 189 -11.05 -14.56 8.42
C LEU A 189 -10.42 -15.69 9.23
N LYS A 190 -10.04 -16.80 8.57
CA LYS A 190 -9.28 -17.89 9.20
C LYS A 190 -7.99 -17.34 9.83
N LYS A 191 -7.25 -16.49 9.12
CA LYS A 191 -6.04 -15.85 9.63
C LYS A 191 -6.30 -14.96 10.85
N GLN A 192 -7.32 -14.11 10.81
CA GLN A 192 -7.66 -13.20 11.91
C GLN A 192 -7.97 -13.93 13.22
N ILE A 193 -8.64 -15.09 13.12
CA ILE A 193 -9.06 -15.93 14.25
C ILE A 193 -7.90 -16.79 14.77
N LEU A 194 -7.25 -17.54 13.88
CA LEU A 194 -6.22 -18.50 14.28
C LEU A 194 -4.86 -17.85 14.54
N GLY A 195 -4.58 -16.71 13.90
CA GLY A 195 -3.31 -16.00 14.00
C GLY A 195 -2.12 -16.78 13.43
N ASN A 196 -0.92 -16.39 13.87
CA ASN A 196 0.32 -17.13 13.67
C ASN A 196 0.94 -17.51 15.02
N LYS A 197 1.89 -18.45 15.00
CA LYS A 197 2.62 -18.88 16.21
C LYS A 197 3.53 -17.79 16.80
N ASP A 198 3.89 -16.79 16.00
CA ASP A 198 4.79 -15.67 16.32
C ASP A 198 4.06 -14.33 16.50
N ASP A 199 2.73 -14.36 16.63
CA ASP A 199 1.86 -13.17 16.71
C ASP A 199 1.94 -12.22 15.50
N ALA A 200 2.50 -12.67 14.37
CA ALA A 200 2.54 -11.90 13.13
C ALA A 200 1.18 -11.92 12.41
N ARG A 201 0.12 -11.36 13.03
CA ARG A 201 -1.28 -11.60 12.65
C ARG A 201 -1.63 -11.29 11.19
N THR A 202 -0.98 -10.31 10.55
CA THR A 202 -1.24 -9.92 9.15
C THR A 202 -0.33 -10.61 8.14
N THR A 203 0.65 -11.39 8.59
CA THR A 203 1.66 -12.06 7.76
C THR A 203 1.18 -13.43 7.29
N PHE A 204 1.24 -13.70 5.99
CA PHE A 204 0.89 -14.99 5.38
C PHE A 204 2.15 -15.70 4.90
N TYR A 205 2.32 -16.93 5.39
CA TYR A 205 3.43 -17.80 5.01
C TYR A 205 3.06 -18.60 3.76
N GLU A 206 4.06 -19.21 3.11
CA GLU A 206 3.86 -20.00 1.89
C GLU A 206 2.76 -21.06 2.06
N SER A 207 2.69 -21.73 3.22
CA SER A 207 1.63 -22.70 3.53
C SER A 207 0.23 -22.09 3.59
N ASP A 208 0.10 -20.81 3.91
CA ASP A 208 -1.19 -20.12 3.95
C ASP A 208 -1.71 -19.79 2.53
N VAL A 209 -0.79 -19.63 1.57
CA VAL A 209 -1.10 -19.12 0.23
C VAL A 209 -0.80 -20.11 -0.89
N ALA A 210 -0.31 -21.31 -0.57
CA ALA A 210 0.11 -22.32 -1.54
C ALA A 210 -0.95 -22.61 -2.61
N SER A 211 -2.24 -22.61 -2.26
CA SER A 211 -3.35 -22.87 -3.18
C SER A 211 -3.71 -21.72 -4.13
N ILE A 212 -3.08 -20.56 -3.96
CA ILE A 212 -3.31 -19.35 -4.77
C ILE A 212 -2.00 -18.73 -5.26
N MET A 213 -0.87 -19.42 -5.07
CA MET A 213 0.47 -18.90 -5.33
C MET A 213 0.74 -18.75 -6.84
N ASP A 214 0.05 -19.55 -7.67
CA ASP A 214 0.03 -19.47 -9.13
C ASP A 214 -0.59 -18.18 -9.67
N GLN A 215 -1.26 -17.40 -8.81
CA GLN A 215 -1.85 -16.10 -9.14
C GLN A 215 -0.95 -14.93 -8.76
N GLU A 216 0.31 -15.17 -8.37
CA GLU A 216 1.28 -14.11 -8.10
C GLU A 216 1.58 -13.28 -9.35
N VAL A 217 1.51 -11.96 -9.21
CA VAL A 217 1.83 -11.01 -10.25
C VAL A 217 2.81 -9.99 -9.69
N LYS A 218 3.94 -9.81 -10.39
CA LYS A 218 4.89 -8.73 -10.17
C LYS A 218 4.46 -7.53 -10.98
N ILE A 219 4.11 -6.44 -10.30
CA ILE A 219 3.54 -5.25 -10.92
C ILE A 219 4.71 -4.34 -11.36
N THR A 220 5.04 -4.43 -12.64
CA THR A 220 6.09 -3.63 -13.31
C THR A 220 5.44 -2.41 -13.98
N GLY A 221 6.26 -1.41 -14.33
CA GLY A 221 5.77 -0.19 -14.96
C GLY A 221 6.88 0.85 -15.10
N LYS A 222 6.72 1.77 -16.04
CA LYS A 222 7.64 2.90 -16.24
C LYS A 222 7.54 3.93 -15.11
N ALA A 223 8.58 4.72 -14.94
CA ALA A 223 8.49 5.92 -14.10
C ALA A 223 7.28 6.76 -14.53
N GLY A 224 6.45 7.18 -13.57
CA GLY A 224 5.18 7.84 -13.83
C GLY A 224 3.96 6.91 -13.90
N SER A 225 4.13 5.59 -13.86
CA SER A 225 3.00 4.66 -13.78
C SER A 225 2.36 4.68 -12.38
N LEU A 226 1.03 4.70 -12.34
CA LEU A 226 0.24 4.66 -11.11
C LEU A 226 -0.38 3.28 -10.91
N VAL A 227 -0.12 2.65 -9.78
CA VAL A 227 -0.78 1.42 -9.35
C VAL A 227 -1.85 1.77 -8.31
N LEU A 228 -3.08 1.34 -8.53
CA LEU A 228 -4.16 1.43 -7.55
C LEU A 228 -4.44 0.04 -7.00
N ALA A 229 -4.55 -0.13 -5.68
CA ALA A 229 -4.75 -1.45 -5.08
C ALA A 229 -5.62 -1.46 -3.80
N ASP A 230 -6.46 -2.50 -3.67
CA ASP A 230 -7.06 -2.91 -2.41
C ASP A 230 -6.03 -3.76 -1.64
N VAL A 231 -5.37 -3.14 -0.67
CA VAL A 231 -4.29 -3.76 0.11
C VAL A 231 -4.76 -4.74 1.19
N ARG A 232 -6.07 -5.07 1.20
CA ARG A 232 -6.57 -6.31 1.84
C ARG A 232 -6.32 -7.54 0.98
N GLY A 233 -5.87 -7.38 -0.26
CA GLY A 233 -5.24 -8.47 -1.00
C GLY A 233 -3.82 -8.73 -0.50
N LEU A 234 -3.39 -9.98 -0.65
CA LEU A 234 -2.08 -10.44 -0.23
C LEU A 234 -1.01 -9.86 -1.14
N HIS A 235 -0.10 -9.11 -0.54
CA HIS A 235 0.94 -8.42 -1.28
C HIS A 235 2.27 -8.42 -0.52
N ARG A 236 3.34 -8.09 -1.25
CA ARG A 236 4.70 -7.90 -0.72
C ARG A 236 5.52 -7.00 -1.63
N GLY A 237 6.67 -6.54 -1.13
CA GLY A 237 7.76 -6.10 -2.01
C GLY A 237 8.54 -7.32 -2.47
N SER A 238 8.75 -7.46 -3.78
CA SER A 238 9.74 -8.42 -4.28
C SER A 238 11.15 -7.99 -3.84
N PRO A 239 12.08 -8.92 -3.58
CA PRO A 239 13.48 -8.61 -3.35
C PRO A 239 14.11 -7.79 -4.47
N GLN A 240 14.94 -6.80 -4.11
CA GLN A 240 15.79 -6.08 -5.05
C GLN A 240 16.93 -6.99 -5.56
N LYS A 241 17.27 -6.84 -6.85
CA LYS A 241 18.36 -7.56 -7.55
C LYS A 241 19.28 -6.55 -8.25
N GLY A 242 20.00 -5.76 -7.45
CA GLY A 242 21.05 -4.86 -7.94
C GLY A 242 20.56 -3.52 -8.49
N ARG A 243 19.31 -3.15 -8.24
CA ARG A 243 18.77 -1.82 -8.55
C ARG A 243 17.84 -1.34 -7.43
N SER A 244 17.92 -0.05 -7.11
CA SER A 244 17.00 0.60 -6.17
C SER A 244 15.64 0.87 -6.79
N ARG A 245 14.64 1.14 -5.95
CA ARG A 245 13.31 1.58 -6.36
C ARG A 245 12.75 2.66 -5.45
N ALA A 246 12.26 3.74 -6.03
CA ALA A 246 11.54 4.81 -5.39
C ALA A 246 10.06 4.85 -5.79
N VAL A 247 9.20 5.14 -4.83
CA VAL A 247 7.74 5.16 -5.01
C VAL A 247 7.10 6.19 -4.07
N LEU A 248 6.09 6.92 -4.55
CA LEU A 248 5.16 7.64 -3.67
C LEU A 248 3.99 6.73 -3.32
N VAL A 249 3.64 6.65 -2.03
CA VAL A 249 2.56 5.81 -1.52
C VAL A 249 1.53 6.67 -0.82
N ASN A 250 0.34 6.78 -1.40
CA ASN A 250 -0.79 7.47 -0.79
C ASN A 250 -1.66 6.47 -0.02
N TYR A 251 -1.81 6.69 1.27
CA TYR A 251 -2.67 5.89 2.15
C TYR A 251 -4.09 6.44 2.09
N ILE A 252 -4.99 5.71 1.45
CA ILE A 252 -6.37 6.13 1.21
C ILE A 252 -7.28 5.29 2.13
N ILE A 253 -7.92 5.96 3.09
CA ILE A 253 -8.64 5.32 4.19
C ILE A 253 -10.08 5.82 4.32
N GLY A 254 -10.96 5.01 4.92
CA GLY A 254 -12.37 5.36 5.12
C GLY A 254 -12.65 6.41 6.20
N GLU A 255 -11.63 7.02 6.80
CA GLU A 255 -11.74 8.04 7.84
C GLU A 255 -11.08 9.33 7.38
N ASN A 256 -11.78 10.47 7.50
CA ASN A 256 -11.21 11.77 7.18
C ASN A 256 -10.32 12.25 8.34
N LYS A 257 -9.10 11.72 8.40
CA LYS A 257 -8.10 12.07 9.40
C LYS A 257 -6.70 11.84 8.87
N GLU A 258 -5.72 12.57 9.40
CA GLU A 258 -4.32 12.24 9.17
C GLU A 258 -3.94 10.96 9.93
N ILE A 259 -3.07 10.15 9.31
CA ILE A 259 -2.49 8.98 9.96
C ILE A 259 -1.23 9.42 10.71
N GLU A 260 -1.25 9.27 12.04
CA GLU A 260 -0.06 9.41 12.86
C GLU A 260 0.51 8.01 13.18
N PHE A 261 1.65 7.67 12.57
CA PHE A 261 2.41 6.52 13.06
C PHE A 261 3.06 6.90 14.40
N LYS A 262 2.84 6.05 15.41
CA LYS A 262 3.74 5.94 16.56
C LYS A 262 4.98 5.21 16.05
N LEU A 263 5.91 6.00 15.52
CA LEU A 263 7.22 5.55 15.06
C LEU A 263 8.09 5.25 16.29
#